data_AF-A0A376KYF0-F1
#
_entry.id   AF-A0A376KYF0-F1
#
_cell.length_a   1.000
_cell.length_b   1.000
_cell.length_c   1.000
_cell.angle_alpha   90.00
_cell.angle_beta   90.00
_cell.angle_gamma   90.00
#
_symmetry.space_group_name_H-M   'P 1'
#
loop_
_entity.id
_entity.type
_entity.pdbx_description
1 polymer ?
#
loop_
_entity_poly.entity_id
_entity_poly.type
_entity_poly.pdbx_seq_one_letter_code
_entity_poly.pdbx_strand_id
1 'polypeptide(L)' 'MTNNPLIPQSKLPQLGTTIFTQMSALAQQHQAINLVARLS' A
#
# COMPACT_ATOMS: atom_id res chain seq x y z
N MET A 1 -28.11 -5.32 22.10
CA MET A 1 -27.35 -6.42 21.44
C MET A 1 -26.17 -5.79 20.73
N THR A 2 -24.98 -5.89 21.29
CA THR A 2 -23.77 -5.27 20.73
C THR A 2 -23.23 -6.20 19.65
N ASN A 3 -23.48 -5.86 18.38
CA ASN A 3 -22.86 -6.52 17.25
C ASN A 3 -21.37 -6.21 17.30
N ASN A 4 -20.56 -7.07 17.90
CA ASN A 4 -19.11 -6.98 17.86
C ASN A 4 -18.65 -7.75 16.61
N PRO A 5 -18.40 -7.08 15.47
CA PRO A 5 -17.94 -7.78 14.28
C PRO A 5 -16.61 -8.47 14.62
N LEU A 6 -16.60 -9.80 14.49
CA LEU A 6 -15.37 -10.59 14.56
C LEU A 6 -14.53 -10.22 13.34
N ILE A 7 -13.65 -9.23 13.47
CA ILE A 7 -12.70 -8.88 12.42
C ILE A 7 -11.64 -9.99 12.40
N PRO A 8 -11.56 -10.79 11.33
CA PRO A 8 -10.55 -11.83 11.25
C PRO A 8 -9.16 -11.19 11.20
N GLN A 9 -8.25 -11.69 12.05
CA GLN A 9 -6.87 -11.22 12.06
C GLN A 9 -6.15 -11.69 10.80
N SER A 10 -5.58 -10.76 10.04
CA SER A 10 -4.77 -11.09 8.86
C SER A 10 -3.59 -11.97 9.28
N LYS A 11 -3.34 -13.04 8.51
CA LYS A 11 -2.14 -13.88 8.66
C LYS A 11 -0.87 -13.14 8.24
N LEU A 12 -0.99 -12.01 7.55
CA LEU A 12 0.10 -11.16 7.09
C LEU A 12 -0.17 -9.70 7.51
N PRO A 13 -0.01 -9.37 8.81
CA PRO A 13 -0.32 -8.03 9.32
C PRO A 13 0.63 -6.94 8.78
N GLN A 14 1.80 -7.32 8.26
CA GLN A 14 2.84 -6.42 7.76
C GLN A 14 2.87 -6.28 6.23
N LEU A 15 1.97 -6.94 5.49
CA LEU A 15 1.83 -6.76 4.03
C LEU A 15 1.10 -5.43 3.71
N GLY A 16 1.43 -4.37 4.43
CA GLY A 16 0.72 -3.09 4.39
C GLY A 16 1.21 -2.13 3.30
N THR A 17 2.30 -2.46 2.62
CA THR A 17 2.88 -1.59 1.59
C THR A 17 3.42 -2.43 0.44
N THR A 18 2.85 -2.26 -0.75
CA THR A 18 3.40 -2.87 -1.95
C THR A 18 4.67 -2.12 -2.37
N ILE A 19 5.62 -2.83 -2.99
CA ILE A 19 6.86 -2.21 -3.53
C ILE A 19 6.51 -1.00 -4.42
N PHE A 20 5.43 -1.09 -5.19
CA PHE A 20 4.95 -0.01 -6.06
C PHE A 20 4.50 1.25 -5.29
N THR A 21 3.93 1.10 -4.09
CA THR A 21 3.51 2.23 -3.26
C THR A 21 4.73 2.98 -2.73
N GLN A 22 5.70 2.27 -2.14
CA GLN A 22 6.92 2.91 -1.64
C GLN A 22 7.78 3.49 -2.76
N MET A 23 7.91 2.79 -3.89
CA MET A 23 8.65 3.29 -5.04
C MET A 23 8.01 4.55 -5.61
N SER A 24 6.67 4.61 -5.68
CA SER A 24 5.95 5.80 -6.14
C SER A 24 6.14 6.98 -5.19
N ALA A 25 6.03 6.75 -3.88
CA ALA A 25 6.26 7.79 -2.87
C ALA A 25 7.70 8.32 -2.91
N LEU A 26 8.69 7.43 -3.04
CA LEU A 26 10.10 7.82 -3.17
C LEU A 26 10.36 8.58 -4.46
N ALA A 27 9.78 8.14 -5.59
CA ALA A 27 9.91 8.85 -6.86
C ALA A 27 9.32 10.26 -6.78
N GLN A 28 8.18 10.44 -6.12
CA GLN A 28 7.60 11.77 -5.88
C GLN A 28 8.52 12.65 -5.01
N GLN A 29 9.06 12.11 -3.92
CA GLN A 29 9.97 12.84 -3.03
C GLN A 29 11.23 13.34 -3.75
N HIS A 30 11.79 12.51 -4.64
CA HIS A 30 13.02 12.83 -5.36
C HIS A 30 12.79 13.41 -6.77
N GLN A 31 11.54 13.72 -7.14
CA GLN A 31 11.17 14.18 -8.48
C GLN A 31 11.66 13.23 -9.60
N ALA A 32 11.73 11.95 -9.31
CA ALA A 32 12.11 10.92 -10.26
C ALA A 32 10.92 10.53 -11.15
N ILE A 33 11.22 10.03 -12.35
CA ILE A 33 10.19 9.54 -13.28
C ILE A 33 9.59 8.26 -12.71
N ASN A 34 8.29 8.28 -12.43
CA ASN A 34 7.54 7.09 -12.05
C ASN A 34 7.09 6.33 -13.31
N LEU A 35 7.90 5.35 -13.76
CA LEU A 35 7.59 4.54 -14.95
C LEU A 35 6.36 3.63 -14.73
N VAL A 36 6.05 3.26 -13.49
CA VAL A 36 4.86 2.45 -13.15
C VAL A 36 3.58 3.23 -13.42
N ALA A 37 3.56 4.52 -13.08
CA ALA A 37 2.40 5.38 -13.31
C ALA A 37 2.21 5.79 -14.79
N ARG A 38 3.17 5.49 -15.66
CA ARG A 38 3.16 5.90 -17.08
C ARG A 38 2.60 4.84 -18.04
N LEU A 39 2.08 3.71 -17.52
CA LEU A 39 1.47 2.64 -18.31
C LEU A 39 -0.07 2.62 -18.34
N SER A 40 -0.74 3.65 -17.81
CA SER A 40 -2.21 3.83 -17.87
C SER A 40 -2.62 4.66 -19.08
#